data_AF-A0ABD4EF35-F1
#
_entry.id   AF-A0ABD4EF35-F1
#
_cell.length_a   1.000
_cell.length_b   1.000
_cell.length_c   1.000
_cell.angle_alpha   90.00
_cell.angle_beta   90.00
_cell.angle_gamma   90.00
#
_symmetry.space_group_name_H-M   'P 1'
#
loop_
_entity.id
_entity.type
_entity.pdbx_description
1 polymer ?
#
loop_
_entity_poly.entity_id
_entity_poly.type
_entity_poly.pdbx_seq_one_letter_code
_entity_poly.pdbx_strand_id
1 'polypeptide(L)'
;MQADLETLRQCEGYDFAAIATPERFRSGAPIKWQFVSGNTNDRYKLIVLKKGRGLAGMVMKTGKRMIIEQVDQEIGFEERLKYPILLSENLTSLIAIPLWFENELWGVLLLGQRQNKPLPDNFDKVNIQGKLSVFSEG
;
A
#
# COMPACT_ATOMS: atom_id res chain seq x y z
N MET A 1 8.31 2.30 12.96
CA MET A 1 7.28 2.01 11.93
C MET A 1 6.48 3.24 11.54
N GLN A 2 5.70 3.86 12.44
CA GLN A 2 4.87 5.02 12.07
C GLN A 2 5.72 6.23 11.61
N ALA A 3 6.76 6.58 12.37
CA ALA A 3 7.69 7.65 12.01
C ALA A 3 8.43 7.34 10.68
N ASP A 4 8.93 6.12 10.54
CA ASP A 4 9.63 5.68 9.33
C ASP A 4 8.74 5.77 8.08
N LEU A 5 7.46 5.38 8.18
CA LEU A 5 6.48 5.51 7.11
C LEU A 5 6.24 6.96 6.71
N GLU A 6 6.19 7.86 7.70
CA GLU A 6 6.04 9.29 7.46
C GLU A 6 7.26 9.89 6.77
N THR A 7 8.47 9.58 7.27
CA THR A 7 9.72 10.02 6.64
C THR A 7 9.81 9.49 5.21
N LEU A 8 9.54 8.21 4.98
CA LEU A 8 9.51 7.62 3.64
C LEU A 8 8.55 8.36 2.72
N ARG A 9 7.31 8.57 3.16
CA ARG A 9 6.29 9.28 2.36
C ARG A 9 6.78 10.68 1.95
N GLN A 10 7.35 11.42 2.90
CA GLN A 10 7.83 12.78 2.66
C GLN A 10 9.06 12.80 1.73
N CYS A 11 10.06 11.94 1.97
CA CYS A 11 11.29 11.87 1.17
C CYS A 11 11.03 11.41 -0.27
N GLU A 12 10.12 10.45 -0.45
CA GLU A 12 9.77 9.94 -1.78
C GLU A 12 8.71 10.79 -2.50
N GLY A 13 8.17 11.85 -1.86
CA GLY A 13 7.28 12.80 -2.52
C GLY A 13 5.83 12.33 -2.75
N TYR A 14 5.33 11.42 -1.91
CA TYR A 14 3.97 10.91 -1.99
C TYR A 14 2.98 11.65 -1.08
N ASP A 15 1.74 11.79 -1.54
CA ASP A 15 0.66 12.41 -0.77
C ASP A 15 0.12 11.48 0.33
N PHE A 16 0.25 10.16 0.12
CA PHE A 16 -0.29 9.14 1.01
C PHE A 16 0.66 7.94 1.13
N ALA A 17 0.76 7.37 2.33
CA ALA A 17 1.42 6.09 2.53
C ALA A 17 0.68 5.24 3.56
N ALA A 18 0.65 3.92 3.37
CA ALA A 18 0.03 3.00 4.32
C ALA A 18 0.73 1.63 4.34
N ILE A 19 0.69 0.96 5.49
CA ILE A 19 1.19 -0.40 5.66
C ILE A 19 0.03 -1.31 6.08
N ALA A 20 -0.18 -2.37 5.30
CA ALA A 20 -1.14 -3.41 5.61
C ALA A 20 -0.46 -4.70 6.08
N THR A 21 -0.97 -5.29 7.16
CA THR A 21 -0.48 -6.58 7.69
C THR A 21 -1.62 -7.46 8.20
N PRO A 22 -1.41 -8.78 8.29
CA PRO A 22 -2.31 -9.68 9.02
C PRO A 22 -2.27 -9.37 10.53
N GLU A 23 -3.41 -9.28 11.20
CA GLU A 23 -3.47 -8.93 12.63
C GLU A 23 -2.68 -9.87 13.58
N ARG A 24 -2.44 -11.13 13.19
CA ARG A 24 -1.84 -12.14 14.09
C ARG A 24 -0.90 -13.15 13.41
N PHE A 25 -0.47 -12.92 12.17
CA PHE A 25 0.30 -13.90 11.36
C PHE A 25 -0.29 -15.32 11.36
N ARG A 26 -1.61 -15.45 11.62
CA ARG A 26 -2.31 -16.73 11.57
C ARG A 26 -2.84 -16.94 10.17
N SER A 27 -2.81 -18.20 9.71
CA SER A 27 -3.47 -18.58 8.47
C SER A 27 -4.94 -18.15 8.51
N GLY A 28 -5.36 -17.33 7.53
CA GLY A 28 -6.72 -16.80 7.43
C GLY A 28 -7.04 -15.52 8.23
N ALA A 29 -6.07 -14.94 8.94
CA ALA A 29 -6.28 -13.66 9.61
C ALA A 29 -6.62 -12.54 8.60
N PRO A 30 -7.52 -11.61 8.98
CA PRO A 30 -7.81 -10.45 8.14
C PRO A 30 -6.58 -9.54 8.03
N ILE A 31 -6.44 -8.92 6.87
CA ILE A 31 -5.44 -7.90 6.57
C ILE A 31 -6.08 -6.53 6.83
N LYS A 32 -5.38 -5.66 7.57
CA LYS A 32 -5.81 -4.30 7.88
C LYS A 32 -4.68 -3.31 7.60
N TRP A 33 -5.03 -2.08 7.27
CA TRP A 33 -4.10 -0.95 7.20
C TRP A 33 -3.75 -0.50 8.63
N GLN A 34 -2.60 -0.95 9.14
CA GLN A 34 -2.20 -0.73 10.53
C GLN A 34 -1.50 0.60 10.74
N PHE A 35 -0.66 1.01 9.78
CA PHE A 35 0.06 2.29 9.82
C PHE A 35 -0.32 3.09 8.60
N VAL A 36 -0.55 4.40 8.78
CA VAL A 36 -0.96 5.29 7.70
C VAL A 36 -0.34 6.66 7.92
N SER A 37 0.10 7.32 6.85
CA SER A 37 0.65 8.68 6.85
C SER A 37 0.03 9.49 5.72
N GLY A 38 -0.30 10.75 6.00
CA GLY A 38 -0.94 11.64 5.03
C GLY A 38 -2.40 11.28 4.71
N ASN A 39 -3.09 10.54 5.59
CA ASN A 39 -4.53 10.27 5.43
C ASN A 39 -5.35 11.56 5.59
N THR A 40 -6.43 11.63 4.82
CA THR A 40 -7.39 12.75 4.89
C THR A 40 -8.52 12.48 5.89
N ASN A 41 -8.68 11.22 6.31
CA ASN A 41 -9.70 10.76 7.22
C ASN A 41 -9.32 9.42 7.85
N ASP A 42 -10.20 8.89 8.71
CA ASP A 42 -9.97 7.65 9.45
C ASP A 42 -10.77 6.44 8.93
N ARG A 43 -11.46 6.56 7.78
CA ARG A 43 -12.29 5.47 7.23
C ARG A 43 -11.48 4.24 6.85
N TYR A 44 -10.17 4.40 6.61
CA TYR A 44 -9.25 3.27 6.37
C TYR A 44 -9.28 2.24 7.51
N LYS A 45 -9.58 2.66 8.75
CA LYS A 45 -9.68 1.78 9.93
C LYS A 45 -10.82 0.76 9.83
N LEU A 46 -11.83 1.05 9.01
CA LEU A 46 -12.97 0.16 8.75
C LEU A 46 -12.68 -0.89 7.68
N ILE A 47 -11.56 -0.74 6.94
CA ILE A 47 -11.21 -1.65 5.85
C ILE A 47 -10.67 -2.96 6.43
N VAL A 48 -11.38 -4.05 6.13
CA VAL A 48 -10.98 -5.42 6.49
C VAL A 48 -10.86 -6.24 5.21
N LEU A 49 -9.64 -6.68 4.89
CA LEU A 49 -9.36 -7.41 3.66
C LEU A 49 -9.11 -8.90 3.94
N LYS A 50 -9.58 -9.76 3.04
CA LYS A 50 -9.21 -11.19 3.01
C LYS A 50 -8.01 -11.40 2.08
N LYS A 51 -7.23 -12.46 2.30
CA LYS A 51 -6.13 -12.85 1.39
C LYS A 51 -6.65 -12.95 -0.06
N GLY A 52 -5.92 -12.37 -1.01
CA GLY A 52 -6.31 -12.32 -2.42
C GLY A 52 -7.42 -11.32 -2.78
N ARG A 53 -7.86 -10.45 -1.85
CA ARG A 53 -8.87 -9.41 -2.10
C ARG A 53 -8.31 -8.03 -1.80
N GLY A 54 -8.67 -7.05 -2.63
CA GLY A 54 -8.13 -5.70 -2.55
C GLY A 54 -6.65 -5.61 -2.96
N LEU A 55 -6.08 -4.41 -2.90
CA LEU A 55 -4.68 -4.17 -3.29
C LEU A 55 -3.72 -4.99 -2.42
N ALA A 56 -3.82 -4.82 -1.09
CA ALA A 56 -2.94 -5.53 -0.17
C ALA A 56 -3.09 -7.05 -0.27
N GLY A 57 -4.32 -7.56 -0.37
CA GLY A 57 -4.55 -9.00 -0.51
C GLY A 57 -4.00 -9.58 -1.81
N MET A 58 -4.01 -8.80 -2.91
CA MET A 58 -3.44 -9.24 -4.18
C MET A 58 -1.92 -9.27 -4.15
N VAL A 59 -1.28 -8.19 -3.67
CA VAL A 59 0.18 -8.13 -3.50
C VAL A 59 0.67 -9.23 -2.56
N MET A 60 -0.04 -9.48 -1.45
CA MET A 60 0.29 -10.59 -0.57
C MET A 60 0.11 -11.98 -1.21
N LYS A 61 -0.79 -12.11 -2.20
CA LYS A 61 -1.00 -13.38 -2.90
C LYS A 61 0.09 -13.63 -3.94
N THR A 62 0.50 -12.60 -4.66
CA THR A 62 1.45 -12.72 -5.78
C THR A 62 2.90 -12.59 -5.33
N GLY A 63 3.16 -11.94 -4.19
CA GLY A 63 4.51 -11.53 -3.79
C GLY A 63 5.13 -10.50 -4.74
N LYS A 64 4.33 -9.85 -5.59
CA LYS A 64 4.77 -8.91 -6.62
C LYS A 64 4.19 -7.53 -6.38
N ARG A 65 4.98 -6.52 -6.73
CA ARG A 65 4.52 -5.13 -6.76
C ARG A 65 3.32 -4.97 -7.69
N MET A 66 2.45 -4.02 -7.36
CA MET A 66 1.36 -3.56 -8.20
C MET A 66 1.50 -2.06 -8.39
N ILE A 67 1.46 -1.61 -9.64
CA ILE A 67 1.62 -0.22 -10.03
C ILE A 67 0.38 0.18 -10.80
N ILE A 68 -0.20 1.32 -10.46
CA ILE A 68 -1.33 1.93 -11.15
C ILE A 68 -0.97 3.40 -11.32
N GLU A 69 -0.64 3.81 -12.54
CA GLU A 69 -0.24 5.18 -12.84
C GLU A 69 -1.44 6.10 -12.96
N GLN A 70 -2.58 5.58 -13.43
CA GLN A 70 -3.83 6.31 -13.60
C GLN A 70 -5.02 5.41 -13.29
N VAL A 71 -5.50 5.47 -12.03
CA VAL A 71 -6.65 4.70 -11.54
C VAL A 71 -7.86 4.86 -12.44
N ASP A 72 -8.09 6.08 -12.95
CA ASP A 72 -9.26 6.36 -13.76
C ASP A 72 -9.26 5.68 -15.14
N GLN A 73 -8.07 5.41 -15.70
CA GLN A 73 -7.89 4.81 -17.01
C GLN A 73 -7.67 3.29 -16.93
N GLU A 74 -6.98 2.84 -15.89
CA GLU A 74 -6.58 1.43 -15.74
C GLU A 74 -7.61 0.59 -14.98
N ILE A 75 -8.44 1.21 -14.14
CA ILE A 75 -9.39 0.50 -13.29
C ILE A 75 -10.81 1.01 -13.55
N GLY A 76 -11.65 0.13 -14.10
CA GLY A 76 -13.07 0.39 -14.31
C GLY A 76 -13.79 0.73 -13.00
N PHE A 77 -14.84 1.56 -13.07
CA PHE A 77 -15.55 2.07 -11.90
C PHE A 77 -16.01 0.98 -10.91
N GLU A 78 -16.64 -0.08 -11.41
CA GLU A 78 -17.09 -1.20 -10.57
C GLU A 78 -15.92 -1.96 -9.91
N GLU A 79 -14.76 -2.00 -10.57
CA GLU A 79 -13.59 -2.65 -10.02
C GLU A 79 -12.98 -1.85 -8.86
N ARG A 80 -13.07 -0.51 -8.88
CA ARG A 80 -12.60 0.35 -7.78
C ARG A 80 -13.28 0.04 -6.46
N LEU A 81 -14.53 -0.44 -6.48
CA LEU A 81 -15.25 -0.90 -5.30
C LEU A 81 -14.54 -2.08 -4.58
N LYS A 82 -13.70 -2.83 -5.30
CA LYS A 82 -12.88 -3.91 -4.74
C LYS A 82 -11.63 -3.39 -4.01
N TYR A 83 -11.29 -2.11 -4.20
CA TYR A 83 -10.11 -1.45 -3.65
C TYR A 83 -10.51 -0.27 -2.75
N PRO A 84 -11.11 -0.53 -1.56
CA PRO A 84 -11.72 0.52 -0.74
C PRO A 84 -10.76 1.64 -0.32
N ILE A 85 -9.45 1.37 -0.25
CA ILE A 85 -8.45 2.39 0.08
C ILE A 85 -8.32 3.46 -1.02
N LEU A 86 -8.56 3.11 -2.29
CA LEU A 86 -8.59 4.08 -3.40
C LEU A 86 -9.69 5.11 -3.15
N LEU A 87 -10.87 4.63 -2.77
CA LEU A 87 -12.06 5.44 -2.58
C LEU A 87 -12.01 6.24 -1.28
N SER A 88 -11.51 5.64 -0.19
CA SER A 88 -11.43 6.34 1.10
C SER A 88 -10.44 7.50 1.07
N GLU A 89 -9.38 7.39 0.28
CA GLU A 89 -8.30 8.39 0.23
C GLU A 89 -8.22 9.15 -1.10
N ASN A 90 -9.17 8.95 -2.02
CA ASN A 90 -9.20 9.56 -3.35
C ASN A 90 -7.86 9.44 -4.10
N LEU A 91 -7.28 8.23 -4.08
CA LEU A 91 -6.01 7.96 -4.75
C LEU A 91 -6.22 7.88 -6.26
N THR A 92 -5.37 8.57 -7.01
CA THR A 92 -5.41 8.63 -8.48
C THR A 92 -4.26 7.89 -9.14
N SER A 93 -3.17 7.66 -8.41
CA SER A 93 -2.05 6.81 -8.81
C SER A 93 -1.42 6.19 -7.55
N LEU A 94 -0.85 4.99 -7.66
CA LEU A 94 -0.17 4.33 -6.55
C LEU A 94 0.84 3.26 -6.99
N ILE A 95 1.70 2.92 -6.03
CA ILE A 95 2.47 1.67 -6.01
C ILE A 95 2.17 0.93 -4.70
N ALA A 96 1.97 -0.38 -4.81
CA ALA A 96 1.87 -1.30 -3.68
C ALA A 96 3.01 -2.33 -3.76
N ILE A 97 3.76 -2.47 -2.67
CA ILE A 97 5.03 -3.20 -2.58
C ILE A 97 4.93 -4.28 -1.50
N PRO A 98 5.30 -5.54 -1.80
CA PRO A 98 5.36 -6.58 -0.79
C PRO A 98 6.50 -6.30 0.21
N LEU A 99 6.19 -6.39 1.51
CA LEU A 99 7.18 -6.25 2.59
C LEU A 99 7.62 -7.63 3.05
N TRP A 100 8.91 -7.95 2.91
CA TRP A 100 9.50 -9.20 3.38
C TRP A 100 10.32 -8.98 4.65
N PHE A 101 10.20 -9.92 5.59
CA PHE A 101 11.01 -10.00 6.81
C PHE A 101 11.47 -11.43 7.01
N GLU A 102 12.78 -11.69 7.10
CA GLU A 102 13.34 -13.04 7.28
C GLU A 102 12.76 -14.10 6.33
N ASN A 103 12.64 -13.76 5.03
CA ASN A 103 12.04 -14.58 3.96
C ASN A 103 10.53 -14.88 4.13
N GLU A 104 9.86 -14.24 5.07
CA GLU A 104 8.41 -14.29 5.23
C GLU A 104 7.76 -13.01 4.71
N LEU A 105 6.68 -13.18 3.95
CA LEU A 105 5.89 -12.05 3.46
C LEU A 105 5.07 -11.46 4.60
N TRP A 106 5.57 -10.36 5.16
CA TRP A 106 5.05 -9.73 6.36
C TRP A 106 3.81 -8.86 6.08
N GLY A 107 3.78 -8.17 4.93
CA GLY A 107 2.71 -7.24 4.62
C GLY A 107 2.88 -6.52 3.30
N VAL A 108 2.25 -5.34 3.20
CA VAL A 108 2.25 -4.51 1.98
C VAL A 108 2.41 -3.06 2.36
N LEU A 109 3.39 -2.39 1.74
CA LEU A 109 3.48 -0.94 1.72
C LEU A 109 2.68 -0.42 0.52
N LEU A 110 1.91 0.64 0.71
CA LEU A 110 1.25 1.39 -0.34
C LEU A 110 1.74 2.83 -0.29
N LEU A 111 2.12 3.38 -1.44
CA LEU A 111 2.43 4.78 -1.65
C LEU A 111 1.50 5.31 -2.74
N GLY A 112 0.78 6.40 -2.46
CA GLY A 112 -0.27 6.90 -3.35
C GLY A 112 -0.21 8.42 -3.54
N GLN A 113 -0.71 8.87 -4.68
CA GLN A 113 -0.91 10.27 -5.01
C GLN A 113 -2.39 10.58 -5.20
N ARG A 114 -2.75 11.85 -5.07
CA ARG A 114 -4.11 12.35 -5.29
C ARG A 114 -4.14 13.36 -6.42
N GLN A 115 -5.33 13.81 -6.80
CA GLN A 115 -5.55 14.93 -7.73
C GLN A 115 -4.82 14.76 -9.09
N ASN A 116 -4.73 13.52 -9.58
CA ASN A 116 -4.05 13.16 -10.83
C ASN A 116 -2.55 13.48 -10.85
N LYS A 117 -1.93 13.66 -9.67
CA LYS A 117 -0.49 13.79 -9.58
C LYS A 117 0.18 12.47 -10.00
N PRO A 118 1.19 12.52 -10.90
CA PRO A 118 1.88 11.32 -11.35
C PRO A 118 2.69 10.69 -10.22
N LEU A 119 3.03 9.41 -10.39
CA LEU A 119 4.02 8.77 -9.52
C LEU A 119 5.37 9.52 -9.68
N PRO A 120 6.16 9.68 -8.59
CA PRO A 120 7.49 10.27 -8.65
C PRO A 120 8.41 9.50 -9.60
N ASP A 121 9.43 10.17 -10.16
CA ASP A 121 10.44 9.52 -10.99
C ASP A 121 11.11 8.36 -10.24
N ASN A 122 11.40 7.27 -10.95
CA ASN A 122 11.95 6.02 -10.37
C ASN A 122 11.02 5.32 -9.36
N PHE A 123 9.69 5.51 -9.45
CA PHE A 123 8.72 4.77 -8.65
C PHE A 123 8.89 3.24 -8.75
N ASP A 124 9.38 2.75 -9.89
CA ASP A 124 9.68 1.34 -10.16
C ASP A 124 10.93 0.83 -9.42
N LYS A 125 11.70 1.72 -8.78
CA LYS A 125 12.93 1.40 -8.06
C LYS A 125 12.90 1.87 -6.60
N VAL A 126 11.71 2.17 -6.06
CA VAL A 126 11.55 2.60 -4.66
C VAL A 126 12.16 1.54 -3.73
N ASN A 127 13.38 1.79 -3.28
CA ASN A 127 14.09 0.87 -2.42
C ASN A 127 13.60 1.07 -0.98
N ILE A 128 12.87 0.08 -0.45
CA ILE A 128 12.42 0.07 0.95
C ILE A 128 13.51 -0.41 1.92
N GLN A 129 14.59 -1.04 1.40
CA GLN A 129 15.68 -1.58 2.21
C GLN A 129 16.44 -0.44 2.89
N GLY A 130 16.48 -0.48 4.23
CA GLY A 130 17.10 0.56 5.06
C GLY A 130 16.25 1.80 5.30
N LYS A 131 15.11 1.99 4.60
CA LYS A 131 14.16 3.08 4.86
C LYS A 131 13.04 2.67 5.82
N LEU A 132 12.63 1.40 5.73
CA LEU A 132 11.88 0.71 6.78
C LEU A 132 12.86 -0.30 7.38
N SER A 133 13.53 0.06 8.47
CA SER A 133 14.81 -0.50 8.95
C SER A 133 14.91 -2.03 9.08
N VAL A 134 13.78 -2.74 9.02
CA VAL A 134 13.70 -4.20 9.16
C VAL A 134 13.26 -4.94 7.90
N PHE A 135 12.75 -4.26 6.86
CA PHE A 135 12.15 -4.92 5.70
C PHE A 135 13.03 -4.85 4.44
N SER A 136 12.93 -5.90 3.62
CA SER A 136 13.52 -5.98 2.29
C SER A 136 12.46 -6.22 1.22
N GLU A 137 12.83 -5.96 -0.04
CA GLU A 137 12.09 -6.51 -1.18
C GLU A 137 12.60 -7.92 -1.47
N GLY A 138 11.71 -8.77 -1.98
CA GLY A 138 12.02 -10.14 -2.39
C GLY A 138 12.21 -10.26 -3.89
#